data_AF-A0A2G9M153-F1
#
_entry.id   AF-A0A2G9M153-F1
#
_cell.length_a   1.000
_cell.length_b   1.000
_cell.length_c   1.000
_cell.angle_alpha   90.00
_cell.angle_beta   90.00
_cell.angle_gamma   90.00
#
_symmetry.space_group_name_H-M   'P 1'
#
loop_
_entity.id
_entity.type
_entity.pdbx_description
1 polymer ?
#
loop_
_entity_poly.entity_id
_entity_poly.type
_entity_poly.pdbx_seq_one_letter_code
_entity_poly.pdbx_strand_id
1 'polypeptide(L)' 'MEVKVIEETKKRLVVEVPGAGHTLCNLLKNQLLQNKHVRIATYVVKHPLVAIPTMIIETDGKTSPR' A
#
# COMPACT_ATOMS: atom_id res chain seq x y z
N MET A 1 -5.13 10.90 -10.19
CA MET A 1 -4.42 9.68 -9.76
C MET A 1 -5.41 8.55 -9.84
N GLU A 2 -5.22 7.62 -10.77
CA GLU A 2 -6.00 6.38 -10.79
C GLU A 2 -5.40 5.43 -9.77
N VAL A 3 -6.21 4.86 -8.88
CA VAL A 3 -5.78 3.82 -7.94
C VAL A 3 -6.38 2.52 -8.42
N LYS A 4 -5.53 1.53 -8.71
CA LYS A 4 -5.97 0.23 -9.20
C LYS A 4 -5.88 -0.79 -8.08
N VAL A 5 -7.02 -1.29 -7.64
CA VAL A 5 -7.08 -2.38 -6.65
C VAL A 5 -6.76 -3.69 -7.36
N ILE A 6 -5.70 -4.37 -6.94
CA ILE A 6 -5.27 -5.67 -7.49
C ILE A 6 -5.86 -6.80 -6.67
N GLU A 7 -5.84 -6.66 -5.35
CA GLU A 7 -6.32 -7.68 -4.41
C GLU A 7 -6.97 -6.99 -3.22
N GLU A 8 -8.21 -7.35 -2.90
CA GLU A 8 -8.92 -6.90 -1.70
C GLU A 8 -9.42 -8.13 -0.94
N THR A 9 -8.88 -8.31 0.26
CA THR A 9 -9.28 -9.35 1.21
C THR A 9 -9.56 -8.69 2.56
N LYS A 10 -10.31 -9.36 3.44
CA LYS A 10 -10.66 -8.84 4.79
C LYS A 10 -9.48 -8.33 5.63
N LYS A 11 -8.27 -8.84 5.38
CA LYS A 11 -7.05 -8.49 6.12
C LYS A 11 -5.93 -7.92 5.25
N ARG A 12 -6.09 -7.92 3.92
CA ARG A 12 -5.01 -7.59 2.99
C ARG A 12 -5.54 -6.75 1.85
N LEU A 13 -4.82 -5.69 1.52
CA LEU A 13 -5.12 -4.82 0.40
C LEU A 13 -3.85 -4.60 -0.41
N VAL A 14 -3.94 -4.85 -1.71
CA VAL A 14 -2.88 -4.59 -2.69
C VAL A 14 -3.41 -3.60 -3.71
N VAL A 15 -2.78 -2.43 -3.76
CA VAL A 15 -3.16 -1.34 -4.68
C VAL A 15 -1.97 -0.86 -5.47
N GLU A 16 -2.15 -0.72 -6.78
CA GLU A 16 -1.22 -0.02 -7.65
C GLU A 16 -1.59 1.46 -7.67
N VAL A 17 -0.60 2.33 -7.49
CA VAL A 17 -0.78 3.78 -7.49
C VAL A 17 0.07 4.41 -8.60
N PRO A 18 -0.34 4.29 -9.88
CA PRO A 18 0.32 4.95 -11.00
C PRO A 18 0.50 6.45 -10.76
N GLY A 19 1.70 6.95 -11.01
CA GLY A 19 2.05 8.36 -10.83
C GLY A 19 2.41 8.76 -9.40
N ALA A 20 2.35 7.85 -8.41
CA ALA A 20 2.92 8.09 -7.10
C ALA A 20 4.44 7.84 -7.11
N GLY A 21 5.21 8.82 -6.64
CA GLY A 21 6.65 8.68 -6.43
C GLY A 21 7.01 8.08 -5.06
N HIS A 22 8.30 7.78 -4.88
CA HIS A 22 8.83 7.25 -3.61
C HIS A 22 8.50 8.12 -2.39
N THR A 23 8.45 9.44 -2.55
CA THR A 23 8.13 10.38 -1.46
C THR A 23 6.75 10.10 -0.87
N LEU A 24 5.72 9.94 -1.73
CA LEU A 24 4.35 9.67 -1.29
C LEU A 24 4.23 8.26 -0.71
N CYS A 25 4.81 7.26 -1.36
CA CYS A 25 4.76 5.87 -0.89
C CYS A 25 5.47 5.69 0.46
N ASN A 26 6.62 6.34 0.67
CA ASN A 26 7.32 6.32 1.96
C ASN A 26 6.51 7.03 3.06
N LEU A 27 5.90 8.17 2.76
CA LEU A 27 5.05 8.88 3.72
C LEU A 27 3.87 8.02 4.16
N LEU A 28 3.15 7.43 3.19
CA LEU A 28 2.01 6.55 3.45
C LEU A 28 2.42 5.31 4.24
N LYS A 29 3.52 4.67 3.85
CA LYS A 29 4.10 3.55 4.59
C LYS A 29 4.33 3.91 6.06
N ASN A 30 5.02 5.03 6.32
CA ASN A 30 5.34 5.45 7.68
C ASN A 30 4.08 5.77 8.50
N GLN A 31 3.10 6.44 7.90
CA GLN A 31 1.82 6.73 8.56
C GLN A 31 1.03 5.45 8.88
N LEU A 32 0.97 4.49 7.94
CA LEU A 32 0.27 3.23 8.14
C LEU A 32 0.94 2.38 9.23
N LEU A 33 2.28 2.34 9.28
CA LEU A 33 3.03 1.63 10.33
C LEU A 33 2.86 2.23 11.73
N GLN A 34 2.40 3.48 11.86
CA GLN A 34 2.07 4.06 13.17
C GLN A 34 0.76 3.49 13.75
N ASN A 35 -0.11 2.91 12.91
CA ASN A 35 -1.35 2.30 13.37
C ASN A 35 -1.09 0.91 13.95
N LYS A 36 -1.47 0.71 15.21
CA LYS A 36 -1.29 -0.56 15.94
C LYS A 36 -2.01 -1.76 15.32
N HIS A 37 -3.04 -1.51 14.51
CA HIS A 37 -3.81 -2.55 13.82
C HIS A 37 -3.21 -2.95 12.46
N VAL A 38 -2.28 -2.16 11.94
CA VAL A 38 -1.54 -2.47 10.72
C VAL A 38 -0.35 -3.34 11.08
N ARG A 39 -0.36 -4.58 10.58
CA ARG A 39 0.73 -5.53 10.81
C ARG A 39 1.85 -5.33 9.80
N ILE A 40 1.49 -5.05 8.55
CA ILE A 40 2.42 -4.88 7.44
C ILE A 40 1.95 -3.68 6.61
N ALA A 41 2.84 -2.74 6.36
CA ALA A 41 2.66 -1.73 5.33
C ALA A 41 3.99 -1.57 4.59
N THR A 42 3.97 -1.83 3.29
CA THR A 42 5.14 -1.72 2.43
C THR A 42 4.70 -1.37 1.00
N TYR A 43 5.65 -1.02 0.15
CA TYR A 43 5.42 -0.91 -1.28
C TYR A 43 6.59 -1.51 -2.05
N VAL A 44 6.30 -1.96 -3.26
CA VAL A 44 7.28 -2.49 -4.19
C VAL A 44 7.09 -1.82 -5.54
N VAL A 45 8.18 -1.50 -6.21
CA VAL A 45 8.17 -1.07 -7.60
C VAL A 45 8.64 -2.25 -8.43
N LYS A 46 7.74 -2.88 -9.19
CA LYS A 46 8.05 -4.10 -9.96
C LYS A 46 9.19 -3.89 -10.97
N HIS A 47 9.16 -2.75 -11.67
CA HIS A 47 10.17 -2.39 -12.66
C HIS A 47 10.55 -0.91 -12.53
N PRO A 48 11.85 -0.56 -12.34
CA PRO A 48 12.30 0.81 -12.16
C PRO A 48 11.91 1.76 -13.30
N LEU A 49 11.86 1.26 -14.54
CA LEU A 49 11.52 2.04 -15.73
C LEU A 49 10.03 2.38 -15.84
N VAL A 50 9.16 1.53 -15.28
CA VAL A 50 7.71 1.72 -15.30
C VAL A 50 7.27 2.53 -14.08
N ALA A 51 8.02 2.44 -12.97
CA ALA A 51 7.84 3.25 -11.76
C ALA A 51 6.41 3.26 -11.19
N ILE A 52 5.63 2.20 -11.40
CA ILE A 52 4.31 2.04 -10.79
C ILE A 52 4.50 1.35 -9.43
N PRO A 53 4.35 2.06 -8.30
CA PRO A 53 4.41 1.45 -6.99
C PRO A 53 3.15 0.63 -6.73
N THR A 54 3.36 -0.59 -6.24
CA THR A 54 2.32 -1.45 -5.67
C THR A 54 2.44 -1.39 -4.16
N MET A 55 1.46 -0.78 -3.50
CA MET A 55 1.34 -0.75 -2.04
C MET A 55 0.68 -2.03 -1.56
N ILE A 56 1.21 -2.59 -0.48
CA ILE A 56 0.71 -3.79 0.18
C ILE A 56 0.46 -3.44 1.65
N ILE A 57 -0.79 -3.61 2.08
CA ILE A 57 -1.24 -3.31 3.43
C ILE A 57 -1.87 -4.58 4.01
N GLU A 58 -1.44 -4.97 5.20
CA GLU A 58 -2.03 -6.07 5.95
C GLU A 58 -2.42 -5.62 7.36
N THR A 59 -3.65 -5.90 7.75
CA THR A 59 -4.21 -5.55 9.06
C THR A 59 -4.46 -6.79 9.91
N ASP A 60 -4.62 -6.58 11.21
CA ASP A 60 -5.00 -7.61 12.20
C ASP A 60 -6.44 -8.12 12.02
N GLY A 61 -7.23 -7.53 11.13
CA GLY A 61 -8.64 -7.84 10.89
C GLY A 61 -9.61 -7.17 11.86
N LYS A 62 -9.13 -6.36 12.82
CA LYS A 62 -9.98 -5.47 13.62
C LYS A 62 -10.31 -4.18 12.89
N THR A 63 -9.39 -3.73 12.02
CA THR A 63 -9.59 -2.57 11.14
C THR A 63 -9.58 -3.04 9.69
N SER A 64 -10.55 -2.58 8.90
CA SER A 64 -10.56 -2.83 7.47
C SER A 64 -9.34 -2.14 6.82
N PRO A 65 -8.66 -2.78 5.86
CA PRO A 65 -7.55 -2.16 5.13
C PRO A 65 -7.94 -0.96 4.24
N ARG A 66 -9.24 -0.69 4.09
CA ARG A 66 -9.84 0.26 3.16
C ARG A 66 -10.28 1.52 3.88
#